data_AF-A0A4R5UER0-F1
#
_entry.id   AF-A0A4R5UER0-F1
#
_cell.length_a   1.000
_cell.length_b   1.000
_cell.length_c   1.000
_cell.angle_alpha   90.00
_cell.angle_beta   90.00
_cell.angle_gamma   90.00
#
_symmetry.space_group_name_H-M   'P 1'
#
loop_
_entity.id
_entity.type
_entity.pdbx_description
1 polymer ?
#
loop_
_entity_poly.entity_id
_entity_poly.type
_entity_poly.pdbx_seq_one_letter_code
_entity_poly.pdbx_strand_id
1 'polypeptide(L)'
;MRRMRTRGFTLVELMVTIAIVAILAAIAFPSFRSVIRSNRLAGMSNEVTGALALARAEAIRSTRSAGVCGANAAGTGCVNGLDWSNGLLVWTNGDVATPDYDASSDALVRVIDAKPGLSLTASASSATGALANRVVFDSRGRATAAPVAGRTIVMRPNDCPSGQDLVRTFTLNPSGQIVLSRSNC
;
A
#
# COMPACT_ATOMS: atom_id res chain seq x y z
N MET A 1 22.84 -61.07 22.32
CA MET A 1 22.35 -59.84 21.66
C MET A 1 21.44 -59.08 22.62
N ARG A 2 21.90 -57.93 23.15
CA ARG A 2 21.18 -57.15 24.16
C ARG A 2 20.07 -56.35 23.46
N ARG A 3 18.80 -56.80 23.56
CA ARG A 3 17.65 -56.04 23.03
C ARG A 3 17.56 -54.72 23.79
N MET A 4 17.78 -53.60 23.09
CA MET A 4 17.42 -52.29 23.60
C MET A 4 15.89 -52.22 23.64
N ARG A 5 15.32 -52.07 24.85
CA ARG A 5 13.89 -51.77 25.02
C ARG A 5 13.64 -50.38 24.46
N THR A 6 12.88 -50.28 23.39
CA THR A 6 12.29 -49.02 22.91
C THR A 6 11.37 -48.49 24.02
N ARG A 7 11.76 -47.36 24.63
CA ARG A 7 10.90 -46.62 25.56
C ARG A 7 9.94 -45.77 24.71
N GLY A 8 8.66 -46.12 24.72
CA GLY A 8 7.60 -45.32 24.10
C GLY A 8 7.06 -44.26 25.07
N PHE A 9 6.50 -43.19 24.51
CA PHE A 9 5.76 -42.16 25.27
C PHE A 9 4.48 -42.75 25.88
N THR A 10 4.14 -42.34 27.09
CA THR A 10 2.85 -42.72 27.70
C THR A 10 1.71 -41.86 27.13
N LEU A 11 0.48 -42.37 27.13
CA LEU A 11 -0.69 -41.59 26.71
C LEU A 11 -0.83 -40.30 27.54
N VAL A 12 -0.55 -40.39 28.84
CA VAL A 12 -0.56 -39.23 29.74
C VAL A 12 0.50 -38.19 29.36
N GLU A 13 1.70 -38.62 28.99
CA GLU A 13 2.77 -37.72 28.54
C GLU A 13 2.43 -37.00 27.23
N LEU A 14 1.75 -37.69 26.30
CA LEU A 14 1.20 -37.06 25.10
C LEU A 14 0.13 -36.01 25.45
N MET A 15 -0.78 -36.31 26.39
CA MET A 15 -1.81 -35.35 26.79
C MET A 15 -1.23 -34.11 27.47
N VAL A 16 -0.24 -34.28 28.34
CA VAL A 16 0.42 -33.16 29.02
C VAL A 16 1.20 -32.31 28.00
N THR A 17 1.93 -32.93 27.08
CA THR A 17 2.66 -32.18 26.04
C THR A 17 1.72 -31.38 25.14
N ILE A 18 0.62 -31.96 24.67
CA ILE A 18 -0.39 -31.23 23.88
C ILE A 18 -1.00 -30.08 24.68
N ALA A 19 -1.30 -30.29 25.97
CA ALA A 19 -1.84 -29.25 26.83
C ALA A 19 -0.87 -28.06 26.98
N ILE A 20 0.43 -28.33 27.18
CA ILE A 20 1.47 -27.30 27.26
C ILE A 20 1.57 -26.55 25.91
N VAL A 21 1.62 -27.27 24.78
CA VAL A 21 1.67 -26.63 23.45
C VAL A 21 0.44 -25.75 23.22
N ALA A 22 -0.76 -26.18 23.61
CA ALA A 22 -1.98 -25.41 23.46
C ALA A 22 -1.95 -24.09 24.25
N ILE A 23 -1.48 -24.12 25.50
CA ILE A 23 -1.32 -22.93 26.34
C ILE A 23 -0.32 -21.95 25.72
N LEU A 24 0.84 -22.46 25.27
CA LEU A 24 1.87 -21.63 24.63
C LEU A 24 1.35 -21.01 23.32
N ALA A 25 0.64 -21.79 22.50
CA ALA A 25 0.07 -21.31 21.24
C ALA A 25 -0.98 -20.21 21.48
N ALA A 26 -1.81 -20.33 22.51
CA ALA A 26 -2.83 -19.35 22.86
C ALA A 26 -2.22 -17.97 23.20
N ILE A 27 -1.06 -17.96 23.87
CA ILE A 27 -0.35 -16.73 24.24
C ILE A 27 0.42 -16.15 23.04
N ALA A 28 1.05 -17.00 22.22
CA ALA A 28 1.91 -16.57 21.13
C ALA A 28 1.15 -16.02 19.91
N PHE A 29 0.01 -16.62 19.55
CA PHE A 29 -0.76 -16.29 18.36
C PHE A 29 -1.21 -14.81 18.21
N PRO A 30 -1.74 -14.12 19.26
CA PRO A 30 -2.12 -12.72 19.13
C PRO A 30 -0.95 -11.78 18.79
N SER A 31 0.25 -12.07 19.30
CA SER A 31 1.45 -11.28 19.03
C SER A 31 1.85 -11.34 17.54
N PHE A 32 1.77 -12.53 16.93
CA PHE A 32 2.09 -12.71 15.51
C PHE A 32 1.16 -11.92 14.57
N ARG A 33 -0.12 -11.76 14.92
CA ARG A 33 -1.06 -10.96 14.11
C ARG A 33 -0.65 -9.49 14.03
N SER A 34 -0.17 -8.92 15.13
CA SER A 34 0.34 -7.55 15.18
C SER A 34 1.59 -7.39 14.29
N VAL A 35 2.56 -8.30 14.44
CA VAL A 35 3.80 -8.29 13.64
C VAL A 35 3.51 -8.40 12.14
N ILE A 36 2.61 -9.29 11.73
CA ILE A 36 2.22 -9.45 10.32
C ILE A 36 1.58 -8.16 9.79
N ARG A 37 0.71 -7.52 10.58
CA ARG A 37 0.05 -6.27 10.21
C ARG A 37 1.05 -5.13 10.03
N SER A 38 1.97 -4.96 10.99
CA SER A 38 3.02 -3.94 10.92
C SER A 38 3.94 -4.17 9.72
N ASN A 39 4.30 -5.42 9.43
CA ASN A 39 5.11 -5.75 8.24
C ASN A 39 4.37 -5.45 6.94
N ARG A 40 3.07 -5.79 6.83
CA ARG A 40 2.26 -5.44 5.66
C ARG A 40 2.16 -3.93 5.46
N LEU A 41 1.91 -3.20 6.55
CA LEU A 41 1.83 -1.73 6.54
C LEU A 41 3.16 -1.10 6.10
N ALA A 42 4.27 -1.57 6.65
CA ALA A 42 5.61 -1.10 6.27
C ALA A 42 5.95 -1.41 4.81
N GLY A 43 5.67 -2.65 4.37
CA GLY A 43 5.88 -3.07 2.98
C GLY A 43 5.07 -2.22 2.00
N MET A 44 3.77 -2.05 2.25
CA MET A 44 2.94 -1.21 1.39
C MET A 44 3.33 0.27 1.46
N SER A 45 3.81 0.76 2.61
CA SER A 45 4.30 2.13 2.73
C SER A 45 5.49 2.39 1.81
N ASN A 46 6.43 1.44 1.76
CA ASN A 46 7.57 1.52 0.84
C ASN A 46 7.11 1.47 -0.62
N GLU A 47 6.09 0.66 -0.93
CA GLU A 47 5.50 0.60 -2.28
C GLU A 47 4.86 1.92 -2.70
N VAL A 48 4.11 2.59 -1.82
CA VAL A 48 3.52 3.92 -2.11
C VAL A 48 4.62 4.95 -2.35
N THR A 49 5.62 5.03 -1.47
CA THR A 49 6.73 5.95 -1.65
C THR A 49 7.50 5.67 -2.94
N GLY A 50 7.75 4.39 -3.24
CA GLY A 50 8.40 3.94 -4.47
C GLY A 50 7.59 4.28 -5.73
N ALA A 51 6.27 4.09 -5.70
CA ALA A 51 5.37 4.42 -6.81
C ALA A 51 5.40 5.91 -7.15
N LEU A 52 5.30 6.77 -6.14
CA LEU A 52 5.31 8.21 -6.30
C LEU A 52 6.69 8.70 -6.78
N ALA A 53 7.77 8.15 -6.23
CA ALA A 53 9.13 8.48 -6.68
C ALA A 53 9.38 8.01 -8.12
N LEU A 54 8.89 6.83 -8.49
CA LEU A 54 8.99 6.28 -9.85
C LEU A 54 8.21 7.14 -10.85
N ALA A 55 6.96 7.50 -10.54
CA ALA A 55 6.17 8.38 -11.39
C ALA A 55 6.88 9.72 -11.61
N ARG A 56 7.39 10.32 -10.53
CA ARG A 56 8.13 11.59 -10.62
C ARG A 56 9.40 11.46 -11.48
N ALA A 57 10.18 10.40 -11.28
CA ALA A 57 11.38 10.15 -12.06
C ALA A 57 11.05 9.92 -13.53
N GLU A 58 9.97 9.22 -13.84
CA GLU A 58 9.55 8.95 -15.20
C GLU A 58 9.03 10.21 -15.90
N ALA A 59 8.33 11.11 -15.19
CA ALA A 59 7.92 12.40 -15.74
C ALA A 59 9.14 13.24 -16.16
N ILE A 60 10.16 13.28 -15.31
CA ILE A 60 11.42 13.98 -15.60
C ILE A 60 12.16 13.31 -16.77
N ARG A 61 12.29 11.98 -16.76
CA ARG A 61 13.04 11.21 -17.75
C ARG A 61 12.42 11.29 -19.15
N SER A 62 11.10 11.14 -19.23
CA SER A 62 10.36 11.10 -20.51
C SER A 62 10.02 12.49 -21.04
N THR A 63 10.28 13.55 -20.27
CA THR A 63 9.84 14.94 -20.53
C THR A 63 8.32 15.09 -20.74
N ARG A 64 7.55 14.13 -20.23
CA ARG A 64 6.08 14.08 -20.29
C ARG A 64 5.52 14.07 -18.87
N SER A 65 4.21 14.26 -18.71
CA SER A 65 3.61 14.04 -17.41
C SER A 65 3.55 12.55 -17.08
N ALA A 66 3.68 12.20 -15.82
CA ALA A 66 3.49 10.83 -15.34
C ALA A 66 2.78 10.86 -14.00
N GLY A 67 2.07 9.79 -13.66
CA GLY A 67 1.20 9.82 -12.49
C GLY A 67 1.02 8.50 -11.78
N VAL A 68 0.34 8.61 -10.64
CA VAL A 68 -0.10 7.50 -9.80
C VAL A 68 -1.59 7.63 -9.54
N CYS A 69 -2.29 6.51 -9.61
CA CYS A 69 -3.70 6.41 -9.28
C CYS A 69 -4.00 5.07 -8.59
N GLY A 70 -5.16 4.98 -7.94
CA GLY A 70 -5.70 3.69 -7.49
C GLY A 70 -6.06 2.82 -8.69
N ALA A 71 -5.67 1.55 -8.66
CA ALA A 71 -5.97 0.58 -9.70
C ALA A 71 -7.43 0.11 -9.63
N ASN A 72 -8.06 -0.13 -10.78
CA ASN A 72 -9.28 -0.91 -10.85
C ASN A 72 -9.00 -2.38 -10.50
N ALA A 73 -10.06 -3.18 -10.31
CA ALA A 73 -9.91 -4.59 -9.93
C ALA A 73 -9.13 -5.44 -10.96
N ALA A 74 -9.09 -5.02 -12.22
CA ALA A 74 -8.36 -5.70 -13.29
C ALA A 74 -6.88 -5.30 -13.38
N GLY A 75 -6.45 -4.24 -12.67
CA GLY A 75 -5.09 -3.70 -12.77
C GLY A 75 -4.77 -3.02 -14.11
N THR A 76 -5.79 -2.67 -14.89
CA THR A 76 -5.64 -2.15 -16.26
C THR A 76 -5.95 -0.66 -16.40
N GLY A 77 -6.49 -0.02 -15.37
CA GLY A 77 -6.83 1.39 -15.41
C GLY A 77 -7.15 1.95 -14.04
N CYS A 78 -7.27 3.28 -13.98
CA CYS A 78 -7.47 3.98 -12.72
C CYS A 78 -8.93 3.95 -12.25
N VAL A 79 -9.16 3.92 -10.94
CA VAL A 79 -10.52 4.11 -10.36
C VAL A 79 -10.89 5.59 -10.31
N ASN A 80 -12.17 5.93 -10.42
CA ASN A 80 -12.64 7.32 -10.24
C ASN A 80 -12.98 7.67 -8.78
N GLY A 81 -12.85 6.70 -7.87
CA GLY A 81 -13.10 6.88 -6.43
C GLY A 81 -11.84 7.11 -5.59
N LEU A 82 -12.02 7.60 -4.37
CA LEU A 82 -10.91 7.83 -3.44
C LEU A 82 -10.30 6.55 -2.87
N ASP A 83 -11.00 5.42 -2.99
CA ASP A 83 -10.54 4.13 -2.50
C ASP A 83 -9.50 3.52 -3.46
N TRP A 84 -8.26 3.47 -3.00
CA TRP A 84 -7.12 2.89 -3.72
C TRP A 84 -6.73 1.51 -3.17
N SER A 85 -7.63 0.86 -2.43
CA SER A 85 -7.33 -0.42 -1.76
C SER A 85 -7.14 -1.59 -2.72
N ASN A 86 -7.51 -1.46 -4.00
CA ASN A 86 -7.29 -2.47 -5.04
C ASN A 86 -5.88 -2.45 -5.63
N GLY A 87 -5.01 -1.52 -5.21
CA GLY A 87 -3.64 -1.39 -5.70
C GLY A 87 -3.39 -0.04 -6.34
N LEU A 88 -2.22 0.10 -6.96
CA LEU A 88 -1.76 1.34 -7.57
C LEU A 88 -1.27 1.08 -8.99
N LEU A 89 -1.45 2.08 -9.86
CA LEU A 89 -0.84 2.13 -11.18
C LEU A 89 0.13 3.29 -11.24
N VAL A 90 1.27 3.07 -11.87
CA VAL A 90 2.21 4.11 -12.29
C VAL A 90 2.20 4.13 -13.82
N TRP A 91 2.02 5.32 -14.39
CA TRP A 91 1.84 5.49 -15.83
C TRP A 91 2.54 6.75 -16.33
N THR A 92 2.83 6.79 -17.63
CA THR A 92 3.30 7.98 -18.35
C THR A 92 2.28 8.41 -19.37
N ASN A 93 2.06 9.72 -19.45
CA ASN A 93 1.17 10.32 -20.43
C ASN A 93 1.80 10.26 -21.84
N GLY A 94 1.13 9.55 -22.73
CA GLY A 94 1.47 9.44 -24.14
C GLY A 94 0.95 10.60 -24.97
N ASP A 95 -0.09 11.28 -24.50
CA ASP A 95 -0.67 12.47 -25.12
C ASP A 95 -0.50 13.71 -24.22
N VAL A 96 -0.86 14.89 -24.72
CA VAL A 96 -0.70 16.18 -23.99
C VAL A 96 -2.07 16.75 -23.62
N ALA A 97 -3.16 16.04 -23.92
CA ALA A 97 -4.51 16.60 -23.88
C ALA A 97 -5.08 16.59 -22.46
N THR A 98 -4.81 15.54 -21.68
CA THR A 98 -5.30 15.42 -20.30
C THR A 98 -4.30 14.69 -19.39
N PRO A 99 -4.04 15.16 -18.16
CA PRO A 99 -3.21 14.45 -17.20
C PRO A 99 -3.96 13.28 -16.51
N ASP A 100 -4.67 12.46 -17.29
CA ASP A 100 -5.32 11.23 -16.82
C ASP A 100 -4.69 10.03 -17.51
N TYR A 101 -4.90 8.83 -16.96
CA TYR A 101 -4.47 7.60 -17.59
C TYR A 101 -5.47 7.15 -18.68
N ASP A 102 -5.02 7.11 -19.93
CA ASP A 102 -5.73 6.50 -21.05
C ASP A 102 -4.96 5.29 -21.58
N ALA A 103 -5.51 4.09 -21.41
CA ALA A 103 -4.86 2.84 -21.85
C ALA A 103 -4.59 2.77 -23.37
N SER A 104 -5.19 3.63 -24.19
CA SER A 104 -4.99 3.67 -25.64
C SER A 104 -3.80 4.51 -26.08
N SER A 105 -3.40 5.50 -25.28
CA SER A 105 -2.28 6.41 -25.58
C SER A 105 -1.13 6.30 -24.58
N ASP A 106 -1.41 5.92 -23.33
CA ASP A 106 -0.45 5.93 -22.23
C ASP A 106 0.28 4.62 -22.03
N ALA A 107 1.50 4.72 -21.52
CA ALA A 107 2.27 3.55 -21.13
C ALA A 107 2.10 3.27 -19.63
N LEU A 108 1.74 2.03 -19.33
CA LEU A 108 1.71 1.51 -17.97
C LEU A 108 3.13 1.12 -17.53
N VAL A 109 3.68 1.87 -16.58
CA VAL A 109 5.05 1.66 -16.08
C VAL A 109 5.09 0.55 -15.04
N ARG A 110 4.11 0.53 -14.13
CA ARG A 110 4.07 -0.44 -13.03
C ARG A 110 2.66 -0.62 -12.49
N VAL A 111 2.31 -1.87 -12.18
CA VAL A 111 1.16 -2.24 -11.37
C VAL A 111 1.64 -2.70 -10.01
N ILE A 112 1.01 -2.22 -8.94
CA ILE A 112 1.29 -2.60 -7.56
C ILE A 112 0.03 -3.21 -6.98
N ASP A 113 0.10 -4.48 -6.63
CA ASP A 113 -1.03 -5.21 -6.09
C ASP A 113 -1.47 -4.68 -4.73
N ALA A 114 -2.78 -4.76 -4.48
CA ALA A 114 -3.34 -4.60 -3.16
C ALA A 114 -2.65 -5.50 -2.13
N LYS A 115 -2.48 -4.99 -0.91
CA LYS A 115 -2.08 -5.82 0.24
C LYS A 115 -3.32 -6.16 1.07
N PRO A 116 -3.69 -7.45 1.21
CA PRO A 116 -4.87 -7.85 1.95
C PRO A 116 -4.87 -7.33 3.39
N GLY A 117 -6.01 -6.77 3.79
CA GLY A 117 -6.22 -6.22 5.14
C GLY A 117 -5.70 -4.79 5.33
N LEU A 118 -5.27 -4.12 4.27
CA LEU A 118 -5.00 -2.67 4.26
C LEU A 118 -6.07 -1.94 3.43
N SER A 119 -6.39 -0.74 3.87
CA SER A 119 -7.14 0.26 3.12
C SER A 119 -6.22 1.40 2.73
N LEU A 120 -6.34 1.87 1.49
CA LEU A 120 -5.67 3.06 0.98
C LEU A 120 -6.72 4.05 0.50
N THR A 121 -6.62 5.31 0.91
CA THR A 121 -7.58 6.35 0.53
C THR A 121 -6.84 7.61 0.14
N ALA A 122 -7.05 8.08 -1.09
CA ALA A 122 -6.53 9.36 -1.54
C ALA A 122 -7.45 10.51 -1.10
N SER A 123 -6.87 11.68 -0.84
CA SER A 123 -7.63 12.92 -0.68
C SER A 123 -8.24 13.32 -2.01
N ALA A 124 -9.49 13.77 -1.99
CA ALA A 124 -10.07 14.49 -3.12
C ALA A 124 -9.25 15.74 -3.43
N SER A 125 -9.16 16.05 -4.71
CA SER A 125 -8.69 17.34 -5.18
C SER A 125 -9.87 18.17 -5.69
N SER A 126 -9.67 19.46 -5.97
CA SER A 126 -10.69 20.38 -6.48
C SER A 126 -10.86 20.23 -7.99
N ALA A 127 -10.08 19.35 -8.61
CA ALA A 127 -10.28 18.95 -9.99
C ALA A 127 -11.59 18.16 -10.13
N THR A 128 -12.31 18.42 -11.20
CA THR A 128 -13.57 17.73 -11.53
C THR A 128 -13.27 16.49 -12.39
N GLY A 129 -14.03 15.41 -12.20
CA GLY A 129 -13.92 14.20 -13.02
C GLY A 129 -12.78 13.27 -12.59
N ALA A 130 -12.23 12.51 -13.55
CA ALA A 130 -11.25 11.44 -13.31
C ALA A 130 -9.92 11.92 -12.70
N LEU A 131 -9.64 13.22 -12.74
CA LEU A 131 -8.43 13.85 -12.20
C LEU A 131 -8.50 14.12 -10.69
N ALA A 132 -9.71 14.11 -10.11
CA ALA A 132 -9.97 14.45 -8.72
C ALA A 132 -9.10 13.65 -7.73
N ASN A 133 -8.73 12.44 -8.13
CA ASN A 133 -8.02 11.46 -7.32
C ASN A 133 -6.79 10.91 -8.07
N ARG A 134 -6.08 11.71 -8.86
CA ARG A 134 -4.79 11.32 -9.49
C ARG A 134 -3.64 12.13 -8.92
N VAL A 135 -2.50 11.51 -8.63
CA VAL A 135 -1.28 12.27 -8.35
C VAL A 135 -0.48 12.33 -9.64
N VAL A 136 -0.31 13.52 -10.23
CA VAL A 136 0.38 13.69 -11.51
C VAL A 136 1.57 14.61 -11.31
N PHE A 137 2.69 14.28 -11.95
CA PHE A 137 3.91 15.06 -12.01
C PHE A 137 4.15 15.59 -13.42
N ASP A 138 4.66 16.81 -13.54
CA ASP A 138 5.15 17.37 -14.81
C ASP A 138 6.61 16.99 -15.08
N SER A 139 7.12 17.40 -16.25
CA SER A 139 8.51 17.15 -16.66
C SER A 139 9.57 17.84 -15.79
N ARG A 140 9.17 18.74 -14.89
CA ARG A 140 10.03 19.36 -13.87
C ARG A 140 9.93 18.64 -12.52
N GLY A 141 9.16 17.55 -12.45
CA GLY A 141 8.92 16.77 -11.25
C GLY A 141 8.04 17.46 -10.21
N ARG A 142 7.34 18.53 -10.58
CA ARG A 142 6.34 19.16 -9.71
C ARG A 142 5.04 18.40 -9.81
N ALA A 143 4.31 18.28 -8.70
CA ALA A 143 2.97 17.71 -8.77
C ALA A 143 1.98 18.76 -9.31
N THR A 144 1.05 18.36 -10.20
CA THR A 144 0.25 19.30 -11.02
C THR A 144 -1.28 19.12 -10.94
N ALA A 145 -1.79 18.12 -10.20
CA ALA A 145 -3.24 17.93 -10.02
C ALA A 145 -3.80 18.74 -8.82
N ALA A 146 -4.52 19.83 -9.10
CA ALA A 146 -4.96 20.84 -8.14
C ALA A 146 -6.14 20.44 -7.22
N PRO A 147 -6.11 20.80 -5.91
CA PRO A 147 -5.01 21.42 -5.22
C PRO A 147 -3.93 20.37 -4.96
N VAL A 148 -2.70 20.73 -5.27
CA VAL A 148 -1.54 19.88 -5.01
C VAL A 148 -1.06 20.05 -3.57
N ALA A 149 -1.33 21.22 -2.97
CA ALA A 149 -0.97 21.50 -1.59
C ALA A 149 -1.84 20.70 -0.62
N GLY A 150 -1.19 19.88 0.21
CA GLY A 150 -1.87 19.13 1.27
C GLY A 150 -2.59 17.87 0.77
N ARG A 151 -2.29 17.37 -0.43
CA ARG A 151 -2.83 16.08 -0.86
C ARG A 151 -2.29 14.97 -0.01
N THR A 152 -3.18 14.10 0.44
CA THR A 152 -2.83 12.96 1.26
C THR A 152 -3.19 11.66 0.58
N ILE A 153 -2.37 10.64 0.81
CA ILE A 153 -2.79 9.24 0.69
C ILE A 153 -2.72 8.70 2.09
N VAL A 154 -3.84 8.24 2.62
CA VAL A 154 -3.93 7.65 3.95
C VAL A 154 -4.02 6.15 3.80
N MET A 155 -3.12 5.44 4.48
CA MET A 155 -3.09 4.00 4.54
C MET A 155 -3.29 3.55 5.98
N ARG A 156 -4.17 2.58 6.18
CA ARG A 156 -4.37 1.95 7.48
C ARG A 156 -4.87 0.51 7.33
N PRO A 157 -4.60 -0.38 8.28
CA PRO A 157 -5.23 -1.69 8.30
C PRO A 157 -6.75 -1.61 8.47
N ASN A 158 -7.49 -2.57 7.91
CA ASN A 158 -8.96 -2.62 8.03
C ASN A 158 -9.42 -2.81 9.48
N ASP A 159 -8.63 -3.56 10.24
CA ASP A 159 -8.69 -3.66 11.69
C ASP A 159 -7.65 -2.65 12.22
N CYS A 160 -8.11 -1.51 12.74
CA CYS A 160 -7.27 -0.43 13.26
C CYS A 160 -7.67 -0.18 14.73
N PRO A 161 -7.09 -0.92 15.71
CA PRO A 161 -7.44 -0.77 17.12
C PRO A 161 -6.98 0.59 17.64
N SER A 162 -7.86 1.29 18.37
CA SER A 162 -7.58 2.62 18.90
C SER A 162 -6.29 2.66 19.72
N GLY A 163 -5.51 3.73 19.51
CA GLY A 163 -4.24 3.96 20.22
C GLY A 163 -3.02 3.26 19.61
N GLN A 164 -3.17 2.48 18.52
CA GLN A 164 -2.03 1.89 17.82
C GLN A 164 -1.57 2.75 16.66
N ASP A 165 -0.26 2.99 16.54
CA ASP A 165 0.39 3.74 15.46
C ASP A 165 0.43 2.97 14.13
N LEU A 166 -0.75 2.75 13.55
CA LEU A 166 -0.98 1.96 12.34
C LEU A 166 -1.50 2.78 11.16
N VAL A 167 -1.65 4.10 11.30
CA VAL A 167 -2.01 4.98 10.19
C VAL A 167 -0.75 5.58 9.58
N ARG A 168 -0.69 5.60 8.25
CA ARG A 168 0.39 6.18 7.47
C ARG A 168 -0.21 7.21 6.53
N THR A 169 0.21 8.46 6.66
CA THR A 169 -0.28 9.55 5.83
C THR A 169 0.87 10.07 4.97
N PHE A 170 0.74 9.90 3.66
CA PHE A 170 1.68 10.42 2.67
C PHE A 170 1.16 11.77 2.21
N THR A 171 1.80 12.84 2.63
CA THR A 171 1.46 14.20 2.21
C THR A 171 2.36 14.62 1.06
N LEU A 172 1.75 15.03 -0.05
CA LEU A 172 2.46 15.62 -1.18
C LEU A 172 2.41 17.14 -1.11
N ASN A 173 3.52 17.77 -1.46
CA ASN A 173 3.59 19.20 -1.66
C ASN A 173 3.65 19.55 -3.17
N PRO A 174 3.44 20.83 -3.53
CA PRO A 174 3.50 21.26 -4.94
C PRO A 174 4.87 21.06 -5.62
N SER A 175 5.97 20.93 -4.86
CA SER A 175 7.30 20.64 -5.43
C SER A 175 7.53 19.15 -5.71
N GLY A 176 6.55 18.30 -5.42
CA GLY A 176 6.64 16.85 -5.63
C GLY A 176 7.41 16.11 -4.53
N GLN A 177 7.70 16.76 -3.40
CA GLN A 177 8.22 16.10 -2.21
C GLN A 177 7.10 15.34 -1.50
N ILE A 178 7.44 14.16 -0.99
CA ILE A 178 6.54 13.28 -0.25
C ILE A 178 7.00 13.27 1.20
N VAL A 179 6.10 13.56 2.12
CA VAL A 179 6.32 13.48 3.56
C VAL A 179 5.45 12.37 4.11
N LEU A 180 6.06 11.39 4.77
CA LEU A 180 5.34 10.33 5.48
C LEU A 180 5.21 10.72 6.96
N SER A 181 3.98 10.85 7.43
CA SER A 181 3.68 10.93 8.86
C SER A 181 2.98 9.67 9.35
N ARG A 182 3.09 9.43 10.66
CA ARG A 182 2.46 8.30 11.34
C ARG A 182 1.47 8.84 12.38
N SER A 183 0.37 8.13 12.57
CA SER A 183 -0.61 8.47 13.59
C SER A 183 -1.33 7.23 14.10
N ASN A 184 -1.97 7.40 15.26
CA ASN A 184 -2.79 6.35 15.83
C ASN A 184 -4.08 6.14 15.00
N CYS A 185 -4.60 4.92 15.06
CA CYS A 185 -6.03 4.69 14.98
C CYS A 185 -6.71 5.36 16.19
#